data_AF-A0A200QX69-F1
#
_entry.id   AF-A0A200QX69-F1
#
_cell.length_a   1.000
_cell.length_b   1.000
_cell.length_c   1.000
_cell.angle_alpha   90.00
_cell.angle_beta   90.00
_cell.angle_gamma   90.00
#
_symmetry.space_group_name_H-M   'P 1'
#
loop_
_entity.id
_entity.type
_entity.pdbx_description
1 polymer ?
#
loop_
_entity_poly.entity_id
_entity_poly.type
_entity_poly.pdbx_seq_one_letter_code
_entity_poly.pdbx_strand_id
1 'polypeptide(L)'
;MMIIRKHKEDKWVVTRVVEDHNHNLVAPSKRHKLRSLRRISICQEQVLENIRLAGVKTNLMMNYLSLESGGSRNVDLLQKMQGIF
;
A
#
# COMPACT_ATOMS: atom_id res chain seq x y z
N MET A 1 -3.30 -18.32 -6.81
CA MET A 1 -1.89 -18.62 -6.45
C MET A 1 -1.01 -18.55 -7.69
N MET A 2 0.25 -18.10 -7.60
CA MET A 2 1.18 -18.06 -8.74
C MET A 2 2.39 -18.98 -8.49
N ILE A 3 2.80 -19.72 -9.52
CA ILE A 3 3.98 -20.59 -9.48
C ILE A 3 5.07 -19.98 -10.36
N ILE A 4 6.20 -19.64 -9.77
CA ILE A 4 7.38 -19.10 -10.44
C ILE A 4 8.47 -20.17 -10.43
N ARG A 5 9.20 -20.33 -11.54
CA ARG A 5 10.36 -21.23 -11.65
C ARG A 5 11.54 -20.52 -12.29
N LYS A 6 12.76 -20.97 -11.99
CA LYS A 6 13.97 -20.49 -12.67
C LYS A 6 14.10 -21.21 -14.02
N HIS A 7 14.23 -20.44 -15.10
CA HIS A 7 14.48 -20.92 -16.45
C HIS A 7 15.96 -21.31 -16.63
N LYS A 8 16.28 -22.09 -17.66
CA LYS A 8 17.66 -22.52 -17.97
C LYS A 8 18.60 -21.35 -18.32
N GLU A 9 18.03 -20.22 -18.75
CA GLU A 9 18.75 -18.96 -19.04
C GLU A 9 18.86 -18.03 -17.81
N ASP A 10 18.82 -18.59 -16.60
CA ASP A 10 18.86 -17.89 -15.31
C ASP A 10 17.71 -16.88 -15.00
N LYS A 11 16.80 -16.66 -15.95
CA LYS A 11 15.59 -15.83 -15.83
C LYS A 11 14.52 -16.49 -14.96
N TRP A 12 13.78 -15.71 -14.17
CA TRP A 12 12.57 -16.20 -13.48
C TRP A 12 11.35 -16.11 -14.38
N VAL A 13 10.59 -17.20 -14.50
CA VAL A 13 9.38 -17.28 -15.34
C VAL A 13 8.17 -17.72 -14.52
N VAL A 14 7.03 -17.07 -14.77
CA VAL A 14 5.73 -17.48 -14.23
C VAL A 14 5.24 -18.67 -15.05
N THR A 15 5.12 -19.84 -14.42
CA THR A 15 4.75 -21.09 -15.12
C THR A 15 3.30 -21.50 -14.93
N ARG A 16 2.62 -20.95 -13.92
CA ARG A 16 1.18 -21.11 -13.73
C ARG A 16 0.61 -19.96 -12.91
N VAL A 17 -0.55 -19.47 -13.32
CA VAL A 17 -1.46 -18.69 -12.48
C VAL A 17 -2.66 -19.59 -12.19
N VAL A 18 -3.05 -19.69 -10.92
CA VAL A 18 -4.26 -20.35 -10.44
C VAL A 18 -5.21 -19.25 -9.99
N GLU A 19 -6.30 -19.08 -10.71
CA GLU A 19 -7.31 -18.04 -10.47
C GLU A 19 -8.36 -18.47 -9.44
N ASP A 20 -8.53 -19.77 -9.22
CA ASP A 20 -9.41 -20.28 -8.17
C ASP A 20 -8.91 -19.94 -6.77
N HIS A 21 -9.83 -19.43 -5.95
CA HIS A 21 -9.64 -19.08 -4.56
C HIS A 21 -10.79 -19.68 -3.73
N ASN A 22 -10.50 -20.08 -2.48
CA ASN A 22 -11.53 -20.56 -1.54
C ASN A 22 -12.34 -19.42 -0.87
N HIS A 23 -12.19 -18.19 -1.36
CA HIS A 23 -12.93 -17.01 -0.91
C HIS A 23 -13.00 -15.97 -2.05
N ASN A 24 -13.96 -15.05 -1.97
CA ASN A 24 -14.07 -13.94 -2.90
C ASN A 24 -12.86 -13.00 -2.80
N LEU A 25 -12.41 -12.47 -3.94
CA LEU A 25 -11.38 -11.42 -3.98
C LEU A 25 -11.90 -10.11 -3.36
N VAL A 26 -10.97 -9.30 -2.83
CA VAL A 26 -11.34 -8.02 -2.19
C VAL A 26 -11.75 -7.01 -3.25
N ALA A 27 -13.01 -6.54 -3.16
CA ALA A 27 -13.55 -5.53 -4.06
C ALA A 27 -12.72 -4.23 -4.07
N PRO A 28 -12.58 -3.53 -5.22
CA PRO A 28 -11.78 -2.30 -5.32
C PRO A 28 -12.14 -1.21 -4.30
N SER A 29 -13.42 -1.06 -3.95
CA SER A 29 -13.91 -0.12 -2.93
C SER A 29 -13.41 -0.40 -1.51
N LYS A 30 -12.81 -1.58 -1.26
CA LYS A 30 -12.21 -2.00 0.01
C LYS A 30 -10.67 -2.02 -0.06
N ARG A 31 -10.07 -1.44 -1.11
CA ARG A 31 -8.60 -1.36 -1.34
C ARG A 31 -7.81 -0.86 -0.13
N HIS A 32 -8.26 0.22 0.51
CA HIS A 32 -7.66 0.80 1.74
C HIS A 32 -7.50 -0.21 2.91
N LYS A 33 -8.26 -1.32 2.91
CA LYS A 33 -8.15 -2.35 3.95
C LYS A 33 -6.91 -3.25 3.75
N LEU A 34 -6.43 -3.41 2.52
CA LEU A 34 -5.30 -4.29 2.18
C LEU A 34 -3.98 -3.67 2.65
N ARG A 35 -3.30 -4.32 3.60
CA ARG A 35 -2.02 -3.83 4.14
C ARG A 35 -0.94 -3.66 3.04
N SER A 36 -0.91 -4.53 2.04
CA SER A 36 0.01 -4.45 0.90
C SER A 36 -0.18 -3.21 0.01
N LEU A 37 -1.32 -2.53 0.16
CA LEU A 37 -1.64 -1.29 -0.55
C LEU A 37 -1.55 -0.07 0.38
N ARG A 38 -1.07 -0.25 1.63
CA ARG A 38 -0.64 0.81 2.56
C ARG A 38 0.86 1.00 2.54
N ARG A 39 1.28 2.25 2.48
CA ARG A 39 2.63 2.76 2.23
C ARG A 39 2.65 4.25 2.78
N ILE A 40 3.47 5.24 2.38
CA ILE A 40 3.30 6.71 2.68
C ILE A 40 3.96 7.55 1.55
N SER A 41 3.34 8.66 1.09
CA SER A 41 3.96 9.57 0.10
C SER A 41 4.89 10.60 0.76
N ILE A 42 5.96 11.02 0.09
CA ILE A 42 7.02 11.86 0.69
C ILE A 42 6.46 13.18 1.23
N CYS A 43 5.53 13.83 0.51
CA CYS A 43 4.88 15.05 0.98
C CYS A 43 4.03 14.80 2.24
N GLN A 44 3.26 13.71 2.27
CA GLN A 44 2.47 13.33 3.45
C GLN A 44 3.36 12.93 4.63
N GLU A 45 4.47 12.24 4.39
CA GLU A 45 5.46 11.88 5.41
C GLU A 45 6.03 13.13 6.08
N GLN A 46 6.44 14.14 5.30
CA GLN A 46 6.99 15.38 5.84
C GLN A 46 5.94 16.23 6.59
N VAL A 47 4.68 16.24 6.11
CA VAL A 47 3.57 16.86 6.84
C VAL A 47 3.26 16.12 8.14
N LEU A 48 3.21 14.78 8.13
CA LEU A 48 2.99 13.97 9.32
C LEU A 48 4.12 14.15 10.34
N GLU A 49 5.36 14.24 9.90
CA GLU A 49 6.51 14.49 10.78
C GLU A 49 6.40 15.87 11.45
N ASN A 50 6.06 16.92 10.71
CA ASN A 50 5.80 18.24 11.29
C ASN A 50 4.64 18.23 12.31
N ILE A 51 3.55 17.52 12.00
CA ILE A 51 2.40 17.36 12.91
C ILE A 51 2.81 16.57 14.18
N ARG A 52 3.65 15.53 14.03
CA ARG A 52 4.21 14.74 15.14
C ARG A 52 5.14 15.58 16.03
N LEU A 53 6.02 16.38 15.43
CA LEU A 53 6.93 17.30 16.14
C LEU A 53 6.18 18.40 16.88
N ALA A 54 5.02 18.83 16.36
CA ALA A 54 4.10 19.74 17.06
C ALA A 54 3.32 19.09 18.23
N GLY A 55 3.58 17.82 18.57
CA GLY A 55 2.95 17.13 19.71
C GLY A 55 1.50 16.70 19.46
N VAL A 56 1.03 16.74 18.21
CA VAL A 56 -0.35 16.39 17.86
C VAL A 56 -0.55 14.87 17.94
N LYS A 57 -1.68 14.45 18.52
CA LYS A 57 -2.02 13.04 18.73
C LYS A 57 -2.34 12.32 17.41
N THR A 58 -2.01 11.03 17.33
CA THR A 58 -2.17 10.20 16.12
C THR A 58 -3.60 10.12 15.60
N ASN A 59 -4.62 10.22 16.45
CA ASN A 59 -6.01 10.27 16.00
C ASN A 59 -6.30 11.54 15.16
N LEU A 60 -5.70 12.68 15.50
CA LEU A 60 -5.82 13.91 14.74
C LEU A 60 -5.00 13.84 13.43
N MET A 61 -3.83 13.20 13.43
CA MET A 61 -3.09 12.88 12.19
C MET A 61 -3.92 12.01 11.23
N MET A 62 -4.57 10.95 11.73
CA MET A 62 -5.42 10.09 10.90
C MET A 62 -6.68 10.81 10.39
N ASN A 63 -7.25 11.73 11.18
CA ASN A 63 -8.34 12.59 10.74
C ASN A 63 -7.88 13.54 9.63
N TYR A 64 -6.71 14.17 9.78
CA TYR A 64 -6.10 15.04 8.75
C TYR A 64 -5.90 14.29 7.42
N LEU A 65 -5.24 13.13 7.43
CA LEU A 65 -5.05 12.31 6.23
C LEU A 65 -6.39 11.90 5.59
N SER A 66 -7.39 11.57 6.42
CA SER A 66 -8.74 11.23 5.96
C SER A 66 -9.45 12.42 5.31
N LEU A 67 -9.24 13.64 5.78
CA LEU A 67 -9.79 14.86 5.18
C LEU A 67 -9.07 15.21 3.88
N GLU A 68 -7.73 15.21 3.88
CA GLU A 68 -6.90 15.44 2.70
C GLU A 68 -7.27 14.50 1.54
N SER A 69 -7.48 13.22 1.85
CA SER A 69 -7.82 12.19 0.85
C SER A 69 -9.29 12.22 0.38
N GLY A 70 -10.13 13.13 0.90
CA GLY A 70 -11.57 13.14 0.60
C GLY A 70 -12.36 11.97 1.24
N GLY A 71 -11.83 11.39 2.31
CA GLY A 71 -12.46 10.36 3.14
C GLY A 71 -11.52 9.22 3.51
N SER A 72 -11.78 8.56 4.65
CA SER A 72 -10.98 7.44 5.17
C SER A 72 -10.86 6.22 4.23
N ARG A 73 -11.78 6.11 3.26
CA ARG A 73 -11.78 5.06 2.21
C ARG A 73 -10.76 5.31 1.10
N ASN A 74 -10.28 6.55 0.98
CA ASN A 74 -9.37 7.04 -0.05
C ASN A 74 -7.96 7.30 0.50
N VAL A 75 -7.71 6.99 1.79
CA VAL A 75 -6.40 7.13 2.44
C VAL A 75 -5.47 6.03 1.91
N ASP A 76 -5.10 6.20 0.64
CA ASP A 76 -4.06 5.48 -0.06
C ASP A 76 -2.73 6.02 0.47
N LEU A 77 -2.34 5.41 1.56
CA LEU A 77 -0.97 5.33 2.07
C LEU A 77 -0.04 4.87 0.89
N LEU A 78 0.85 5.75 0.33
CA LEU A 78 1.57 5.58 -0.98
C LEU A 78 3.14 5.77 -1.02
N GLN A 79 3.97 4.70 -0.88
CA GLN A 79 5.46 4.68 -0.88
C GLN A 79 6.01 3.80 -2.01
N LYS A 80 6.65 4.43 -2.98
CA LYS A 80 8.02 4.11 -3.41
C LYS A 80 8.72 5.47 -3.31
N MET A 81 9.96 5.59 -2.86
CA MET A 81 11.12 4.86 -3.37
C MET A 81 12.12 4.56 -2.26
N GLN A 82 12.72 3.36 -2.30
CA GLN A 82 14.18 3.23 -2.44
C GLN A 82 14.47 1.81 -2.89
N GLY A 83 14.88 1.70 -4.14
CA GLY A 83 15.37 0.48 -4.76
C GLY A 83 16.45 0.92 -5.73
N ILE A 84 17.66 1.07 -5.20
CA ILE A 84 18.87 1.20 -6.02
C ILE A 84 19.09 -0.19 -6.64
N PHE A 85 18.83 -0.29 -7.93
CA PHE A 85 19.32 -1.30 -8.87
C PHE A 85 19.35 -0.65 -10.25
#